data_AF-A0A2J7V8N9-F1
#
_entry.id   AF-A0A2J7V8N9-F1
#
_cell.length_a   1.000
_cell.length_b   1.000
_cell.length_c   1.000
_cell.angle_alpha   90.00
_cell.angle_beta   90.00
_cell.angle_gamma   90.00
#
_symmetry.space_group_name_H-M   'P 1'
#
loop_
_entity.id
_entity.type
_entity.pdbx_description
1 polymer ?
#
loop_
_entity_poly.entity_id
_entity_poly.type
_entity_poly.pdbx_seq_one_letter_code
_entity_poly.pdbx_strand_id
1 'polypeptide(L)'
;MHARALLLEIARQWRGDNNGMLLCSRAYMATRGWKSNDMLMKARDELLRAQLLYQTVQGHRPNKASWYALTWYSLDKLQGFDEGSAQGFVRSAYKPAPLLRTRPLDRLAGQEARL
;
A
#
# COMPACT_ATOMS: atom_id res chain seq x y z
N MET A 1 1.84 -15.65 -8.44
CA MET A 1 0.36 -15.69 -8.40
C MET A 1 -0.24 -15.65 -6.98
N HIS A 2 0.55 -15.48 -5.91
CA HIS A 2 0.05 -15.56 -4.53
C HIS A 2 -0.23 -14.19 -3.89
N ALA A 3 0.23 -13.09 -4.48
CA ALA A 3 0.05 -11.73 -3.96
C ALA A 3 -1.41 -11.38 -3.66
N ARG A 4 -2.35 -11.74 -4.55
CA ARG A 4 -3.79 -11.51 -4.34
C ARG A 4 -4.33 -12.21 -3.09
N ALA A 5 -3.94 -13.47 -2.86
CA ALA A 5 -4.34 -14.21 -1.67
C ALA A 5 -3.71 -13.62 -0.40
N LEU A 6 -2.44 -13.21 -0.46
CA LEU A 6 -1.76 -12.56 0.66
C LEU A 6 -2.43 -11.23 1.01
N LEU A 7 -2.80 -10.45 0.00
CA LEU A 7 -3.48 -9.18 0.18
C LEU A 7 -4.80 -9.35 0.95
N LEU A 8 -5.59 -10.36 0.60
CA LEU A 8 -6.84 -10.68 1.31
C LEU A 8 -6.57 -11.15 2.75
N GLU A 9 -5.51 -11.92 2.99
CA GLU A 9 -5.15 -12.36 4.35
C GLU A 9 -4.70 -11.18 5.24
N ILE A 10 -4.00 -10.20 4.67
CA ILE A 10 -3.64 -8.97 5.37
C ILE A 10 -4.87 -8.08 5.56
N ALA A 11 -5.72 -7.92 4.54
CA ALA A 11 -6.96 -7.16 4.62
C ALA A 11 -7.91 -7.66 5.72
N ARG A 12 -7.97 -8.98 5.91
CA ARG A 12 -8.77 -9.61 6.96
C ARG A 12 -8.31 -9.25 8.39
N GLN A 13 -7.07 -8.78 8.58
CA GLN A 13 -6.57 -8.35 9.89
C GLN A 13 -7.09 -6.97 10.30
N TRP A 14 -7.58 -6.18 9.34
CA TRP A 14 -8.07 -4.84 9.61
C TRP A 14 -9.39 -4.88 10.39
N ARG A 15 -9.48 -4.10 11.47
CA ARG A 15 -10.63 -4.02 12.38
C ARG A 15 -11.25 -2.63 12.50
N GLY A 16 -10.77 -1.67 11.71
CA GLY A 16 -11.24 -0.29 11.73
C GLY A 16 -10.27 0.70 12.37
N ASP A 17 -9.37 0.23 13.23
CA ASP A 17 -8.53 1.07 14.10
C ASP A 17 -7.05 0.65 14.15
N ASN A 18 -6.63 -0.27 13.28
CA ASN A 18 -5.31 -0.90 13.32
C ASN A 18 -4.56 -0.89 11.97
N ASN A 19 -4.99 -0.07 11.01
CA ASN A 19 -4.30 0.09 9.75
C ASN A 19 -2.93 0.77 9.99
N GLY A 20 -1.85 0.04 9.68
CA GLY A 20 -0.49 0.41 10.05
C GLY A 20 0.14 -0.53 11.09
N MET A 21 -0.60 -1.48 11.64
CA MET A 21 -0.11 -2.55 12.53
C MET A 21 -0.43 -3.95 12.00
N LEU A 22 -0.67 -4.09 10.70
CA LEU A 22 -1.01 -5.37 10.09
C LEU A 22 0.25 -6.24 9.93
N LEU A 23 0.13 -7.52 10.25
CA LEU A 23 1.26 -8.45 10.29
C LEU A 23 1.40 -9.21 8.98
N CYS A 24 2.65 -9.36 8.53
CA CYS A 24 3.02 -10.25 7.42
C CYS A 24 4.21 -11.15 7.81
N SER A 25 4.42 -11.39 9.11
CA SER A 25 5.51 -12.21 9.62
C SER A 25 5.30 -13.68 9.27
N ARG A 26 6.40 -14.42 9.06
CA ARG A 26 6.35 -15.86 8.78
C ARG A 26 5.64 -16.64 9.89
N ALA A 27 5.91 -16.32 11.15
CA ALA A 27 5.29 -16.99 12.29
C ALA A 27 3.76 -16.84 12.27
N TYR A 28 3.25 -15.63 12.04
CA TYR A 28 1.83 -15.38 11.92
C TYR A 28 1.23 -16.09 10.69
N MET A 29 1.84 -15.91 9.52
CA MET A 29 1.32 -16.44 8.26
C MET A 29 1.36 -17.98 8.18
N ALA A 30 2.29 -18.64 8.87
CA ALA A 30 2.33 -20.10 8.97
C ALA A 30 1.03 -20.66 9.59
N THR A 31 0.46 -19.98 10.59
CA THR A 31 -0.84 -20.36 11.19
C THR A 31 -2.01 -20.23 10.21
N ARG A 32 -1.81 -19.50 9.11
CA ARG A 32 -2.80 -19.23 8.07
C ARG A 32 -2.59 -20.10 6.82
N GLY A 33 -1.71 -21.10 6.90
CA GLY A 33 -1.43 -22.04 5.80
C GLY A 33 -0.30 -21.61 4.86
N TRP A 34 0.37 -20.47 5.11
CA TRP A 34 1.52 -20.03 4.32
C TRP A 34 2.80 -20.74 4.75
N LYS A 35 3.07 -21.89 4.13
CA LYS A 35 4.22 -22.74 4.49
C LYS A 35 5.56 -22.23 3.94
N SER A 36 5.56 -21.67 2.73
CA SER A 36 6.78 -21.20 2.05
C SER A 36 7.12 -19.75 2.41
N ASN A 37 8.30 -19.52 2.98
CA ASN A 37 8.81 -18.18 3.28
C ASN A 37 9.07 -17.39 2.00
N ASP A 38 9.70 -18.02 1.01
CA ASP A 38 10.09 -17.35 -0.23
C ASP A 38 8.86 -16.90 -1.02
N MET A 39 7.80 -17.71 -1.01
CA MET A 39 6.54 -17.35 -1.64
C MET A 39 5.86 -16.17 -0.92
N LEU A 40 5.89 -16.16 0.42
CA LEU A 40 5.38 -15.06 1.22
C LEU A 40 6.16 -13.76 0.93
N MET A 41 7.49 -13.82 0.91
CA MET A 41 8.34 -12.67 0.60
C MET A 41 8.11 -12.14 -0.81
N LYS A 42 8.11 -13.02 -1.83
CA LYS A 42 7.82 -12.63 -3.23
C LYS A 42 6.45 -11.98 -3.36
N ALA A 43 5.42 -12.55 -2.73
CA ALA A 43 4.07 -12.01 -2.74
C ALA A 43 3.98 -10.64 -2.05
N ARG A 44 4.63 -10.48 -0.89
CA ARG A 44 4.72 -9.20 -0.18
C ARG A 44 5.41 -8.14 -1.04
N ASP A 45 6.55 -8.47 -1.63
CA ASP A 45 7.35 -7.54 -2.43
C ASP A 45 6.60 -7.12 -3.71
N GLU A 46 5.79 -8.00 -4.30
CA GLU A 46 4.86 -7.67 -5.37
C GLU A 46 3.82 -6.63 -4.91
N LEU A 47 3.21 -6.80 -3.73
CA LEU A 47 2.21 -5.87 -3.19
C LEU A 47 2.80 -4.51 -2.79
N LEU A 48 4.02 -4.48 -2.26
CA LEU A 48 4.76 -3.25 -1.96
C LEU A 48 5.10 -2.48 -3.24
N ARG A 49 5.60 -3.17 -4.27
CA ARG A 49 5.87 -2.55 -5.59
C ARG A 49 4.60 -2.02 -6.25
N ALA A 50 3.48 -2.72 -6.11
CA ALA A 50 2.18 -2.28 -6.59
C ALA A 50 1.55 -1.16 -5.73
N GLN A 51 2.21 -0.75 -4.64
CA GLN A 51 1.72 0.23 -3.66
C GLN A 51 0.33 -0.09 -3.10
N LEU A 52 -0.03 -1.37 -3.04
CA LEU A 52 -1.24 -1.86 -2.35
C LEU A 52 -0.98 -2.05 -0.85
N LEU A 53 0.28 -2.32 -0.49
CA LEU A 53 0.78 -2.30 0.87
C LEU A 53 1.80 -1.17 1.04
N TYR A 54 1.86 -0.64 2.26
CA TYR A 54 2.90 0.27 2.72
C TYR A 54 3.49 -0.28 4.01
N GLN A 55 4.83 -0.26 4.15
CA GLN A 55 5.49 -0.72 5.36
C GLN A 55 5.65 0.45 6.33
N THR A 56 5.04 0.33 7.52
CA THR A 56 5.07 1.34 8.57
C THR A 56 6.16 1.10 9.60
N VAL A 57 6.59 -0.16 9.73
CA VAL A 57 7.67 -0.58 10.63
C VAL A 57 8.54 -1.62 9.96
N GLN A 58 9.85 -1.42 10.01
CA GLN A 58 10.88 -2.38 9.67
C GLN A 58 11.12 -3.33 10.85
N GLY A 59 10.83 -4.61 10.61
CA GLY A 59 11.17 -5.66 11.54
C GLY A 59 12.69 -5.82 11.67
N HIS A 60 13.15 -6.16 12.87
CA HIS A 60 14.53 -6.47 13.16
C HIS A 60 14.64 -7.56 14.24
N ARG A 61 15.77 -8.27 14.25
CA ARG A 61 16.05 -9.28 15.27
C ARG A 61 16.42 -8.60 16.60
N PRO A 62 16.06 -9.17 17.76
CA PRO A 62 15.41 -10.48 17.93
C PRO A 62 13.87 -10.45 17.83
N ASN A 63 13.19 -9.39 18.29
CA ASN A 63 11.74 -9.43 18.56
C ASN A 63 10.93 -8.24 17.99
N LYS A 64 11.26 -7.73 16.79
CA LYS A 64 10.41 -6.73 16.11
C LYS A 64 9.88 -7.29 14.79
N ALA A 65 8.57 -7.49 14.71
CA ALA A 65 7.89 -7.83 13.46
C ALA A 65 7.66 -6.57 12.61
N SER A 66 7.76 -6.70 11.28
CA SER A 66 7.35 -5.62 10.37
C SER A 66 5.85 -5.40 10.44
N TRP A 67 5.44 -4.13 10.38
CA TRP A 67 4.05 -3.73 10.26
C TRP A 67 3.76 -3.13 8.89
N TYR A 68 2.52 -3.31 8.46
CA TYR A 68 2.03 -2.88 7.16
C TYR A 68 0.69 -2.15 7.29
N ALA A 69 0.43 -1.28 6.30
CA ALA A 69 -0.84 -0.61 6.07
C ALA A 69 -1.37 -0.95 4.68
N LEU A 70 -2.69 -1.02 4.55
CA LEU A 70 -3.38 -1.10 3.27
C LEU A 70 -3.60 0.33 2.77
N THR A 71 -3.18 0.60 1.54
CA THR A 71 -3.16 1.99 1.05
C THR A 71 -4.54 2.52 0.68
N TRP A 72 -5.58 1.69 0.51
CA TRP A 72 -6.96 2.18 0.28
C TRP A 72 -7.65 2.70 1.55
N TYR A 73 -7.22 2.26 2.73
CA TYR A 73 -7.65 2.83 4.01
C TYR A 73 -6.77 4.02 4.40
N SER A 74 -7.29 4.88 5.29
CA SER A 74 -6.46 5.90 5.93
C SER A 74 -5.50 5.24 6.91
N LEU A 75 -4.31 5.81 7.12
CA LEU A 75 -3.42 5.35 8.18
C LEU A 75 -4.00 5.77 9.54
N ASP A 76 -4.09 4.83 10.48
CA ASP A 76 -4.62 5.11 11.81
C ASP A 76 -3.57 5.79 12.68
N LYS A 77 -4.02 6.57 13.67
CA LYS A 77 -3.15 7.31 14.60
C LYS A 77 -2.58 6.38 15.67
N LEU A 78 -1.65 5.53 15.27
CA LEU A 78 -1.01 4.53 16.13
C LEU A 78 0.38 4.99 16.55
N GLN A 79 0.85 4.49 17.69
CA GLN A 79 2.20 4.73 18.18
C GLN A 79 3.15 3.63 17.70
N GLY A 80 4.45 3.93 17.63
CA GLY A 80 5.49 2.94 17.34
C GLY A 80 5.80 2.70 15.86
N PHE A 81 5.28 3.55 14.95
CA PHE A 81 5.77 3.61 13.58
C PHE A 81 7.25 4.02 13.55
N ASP A 82 7.96 3.57 12.51
CA ASP A 82 9.31 4.07 12.28
C ASP A 82 9.26 5.57 11.89
N GLU A 83 10.35 6.27 12.17
CA GLU A 83 10.45 7.71 11.92
C GLU A 83 10.19 8.04 10.45
N GLY A 84 9.32 9.02 10.20
CA GLY A 84 8.93 9.43 8.86
C GLY A 84 7.89 8.53 8.17
N SER A 85 7.59 7.33 8.69
CA SER A 85 6.65 6.41 8.03
C SER A 85 5.22 6.95 7.98
N ALA A 86 4.78 7.67 9.00
CA ALA A 86 3.46 8.29 8.99
C ALA A 86 3.35 9.38 7.91
N GLN A 87 4.41 10.17 7.74
CA GLN A 87 4.49 11.25 6.75
C GLN A 87 4.64 10.71 5.33
N GLY A 88 5.32 9.58 5.15
CA GLY A 88 5.54 8.93 3.87
C GLY A 88 4.34 8.12 3.35
N PHE A 89 3.29 7.92 4.15
CA PHE A 89 2.12 7.17 3.74
C PHE A 89 1.26 7.98 2.74
N VAL A 90 0.94 7.37 1.60
CA VAL A 90 0.05 7.94 0.59
C VAL A 90 -1.19 7.06 0.43
N ARG A 91 -2.37 7.64 0.73
CA ARG A 91 -3.64 6.94 0.51
C ARG A 91 -3.89 6.77 -0.99
N SER A 92 -4.33 5.57 -1.37
CA SER A 92 -4.59 5.14 -2.74
C SER A 92 -3.37 5.21 -3.66
N ALA A 93 -2.17 4.97 -3.13
CA ALA A 93 -0.91 5.03 -3.88
C ALA A 93 -0.86 4.09 -5.12
N TYR A 94 -1.63 2.99 -5.12
CA TYR A 94 -1.77 2.09 -6.27
C TYR A 94 -2.51 2.70 -7.46
N LYS A 95 -3.19 3.84 -7.29
CA LYS A 95 -3.87 4.50 -8.42
C LYS A 95 -2.80 5.10 -9.34
N PRO A 96 -2.95 4.95 -10.67
CA PRO A 96 -2.09 5.68 -11.58
C PRO A 96 -2.19 7.17 -11.27
N ALA A 97 -1.09 7.90 -11.45
CA ALA A 97 -1.08 9.35 -11.34
C ALA A 97 -2.30 9.89 -12.09
N PRO A 98 -3.09 10.81 -11.48
CA PRO A 98 -4.27 11.34 -12.14
C PRO A 98 -3.82 11.82 -13.51
N LEU A 99 -4.48 11.30 -14.56
CA LEU A 99 -4.30 11.85 -15.89
C LEU A 99 -4.46 13.35 -15.71
N LEU A 100 -3.38 14.10 -15.97
CA LEU A 100 -3.45 15.55 -15.98
C LEU A 100 -4.71 15.86 -16.76
N ARG A 101 -5.68 16.56 -16.14
CA ARG A 101 -6.84 17.04 -16.91
C ARG A 101 -6.21 17.80 -18.05
N THR A 102 -6.23 17.22 -19.24
CA THR A 102 -5.84 17.96 -20.43
C THR A 102 -6.75 19.17 -20.37
N ARG A 103 -6.15 20.37 -20.44
CA ARG A 103 -6.95 21.56 -20.69
C ARG A 103 -7.89 21.18 -21.83
N PRO A 104 -9.20 21.49 -21.75
CA PRO A 104 -10.00 21.48 -22.96
C PRO A 104 -9.15 22.12 -24.04
N LEU A 105 -8.99 21.47 -25.19
CA LEU A 105 -8.41 22.13 -26.35
C LEU A 105 -9.32 23.34 -26.55
N ASP A 106 -8.93 24.49 -26.00
CA ASP A 106 -9.52 25.77 -26.29
C ASP A 106 -9.38 25.85 -27.79
N ARG A 107 -10.52 25.60 -28.44
CA ARG A 107 -10.70 25.58 -29.87
C ARG A 107 -10.13 26.92 -30.31
N LEU A 108 -8.90 26.90 -30.85
CA LEU A 108 -8.21 28.09 -31.32
C LEU A 108 -9.25 28.86 -32.10
N ALA A 109 -9.55 30.04 -31.56
CA ALA A 109 -10.66 30.86 -31.96
C ALA A 109 -10.64 30.95 -33.49
N GLY A 110 -11.80 30.70 -34.09
CA GLY A 110 -12.10 31.13 -35.45
C GLY A 110 -12.08 32.66 -35.51
N GLN A 111 -10.89 33.22 -35.43
CA GLN A 111 -10.55 34.62 -35.62
C GLN A 111 -9.44 34.70 -36.69
N GLU A 112 -9.66 34.04 -37.82
CA GLU A 112 -9.30 34.68 -39.08
C GLU A 112 -10.50 35.52 -39.48
N ALA A 113 -10.50 36.73 -38.90
CA ALA A 113 -11.43 37.78 -39.21
C ALA A 113 -11.30 38.11 -40.71
N ARG A 114 -12.47 38.13 -41.37
CA ARG A 114 -12.80 39.05 -42.46
C ARG A 114 -11.95 40.33 -42.36
N LEU A 115 -11.19 40.64 -43.40
CA LEU A 115 -11.24 41.85 -44.22
C LEU A 115 -10.29 41.69 -45.41
#